data_AF-A0A7S2QFR4-F1
#
_entry.id   AF-A0A7S2QFR4-F1
#
_cell.length_a   1.000
_cell.length_b   1.000
_cell.length_c   1.000
_cell.angle_alpha   90.00
_cell.angle_beta   90.00
_cell.angle_gamma   90.00
#
_symmetry.space_group_name_H-M   'P 1'
#
loop_
_entity.id
_entity.type
_entity.pdbx_description
1 polymer ?
#
loop_
_entity_poly.entity_id
_entity_poly.type
_entity_poly.pdbx_seq_one_letter_code
_entity_poly.pdbx_strand_id
1 'polypeptide(L)'
;QSAVILRKGCDQGCIECSSDSGACWKCERGYVKVAGTCQPCASGCSNCDSAGAGHCDRNGCGVGHGLAVSGTACKPCAGGAHCATCDAASGADVADGNAQALPCRTCKAGHGLESDGSCKPCEVASCSNCPNLKTCKDCLPGRVLQLQTTTDAQNVSTTMQTCLACAEHCSQCKKLGAGKCDPERCEAGYSLSPTGVCKACSSHCTNCTKSGPGNCDNGHCKPTYGLQGYSNCIRCTAEHCHVCDRSPSTCDACAEGFALTVEGTCEACADSCKRCTEVGDHCAECNPRFGLDDGKCFACADHCLRCQDTGPGQCDVGNCESELISSTTV
;
A
#
# COMPACT_ATOMS: atom_id res chain seq x y z
N GLN A 1 25.75 46.78 -7.78
CA GLN A 1 24.31 46.64 -7.50
C GLN A 1 24.02 45.15 -7.40
N SER A 2 23.91 44.61 -6.19
CA SER A 2 23.60 43.19 -5.99
C SER A 2 22.09 43.02 -6.06
N ALA A 3 21.61 42.25 -7.03
CA ALA A 3 20.20 41.91 -7.18
C ALA A 3 19.83 40.85 -6.13
N VAL A 4 18.94 41.19 -5.21
CA VAL A 4 18.30 40.23 -4.31
C VAL A 4 17.35 39.39 -5.15
N ILE A 5 17.67 38.11 -5.38
CA ILE A 5 16.74 37.15 -6.00
C ILE A 5 15.74 36.74 -4.92
N LEU A 6 14.57 37.40 -4.90
CA LEU A 6 13.41 36.95 -4.13
C LEU A 6 12.89 35.66 -4.76
N ARG A 7 13.19 34.50 -4.15
CA ARG A 7 12.54 33.23 -4.51
C ARG A 7 11.06 33.34 -4.14
N LYS A 8 10.17 33.18 -5.14
CA LYS A 8 8.72 33.14 -4.92
C LYS A 8 8.38 31.84 -4.17
N GLY A 9 7.65 31.95 -3.07
CA GLY A 9 7.04 30.79 -2.41
C GLY A 9 5.93 30.19 -3.28
N CYS A 10 5.59 28.93 -3.04
CA CYS A 10 4.48 28.29 -3.76
C CYS A 10 3.14 28.94 -3.39
N ASP A 11 2.26 29.07 -4.39
CA ASP A 11 0.89 29.55 -4.18
C ASP A 11 0.07 28.56 -3.34
N GLN A 12 -1.03 29.03 -2.74
CA GLN A 12 -1.92 28.21 -1.91
C GLN A 12 -2.41 26.97 -2.65
N GLY A 13 -2.42 25.81 -1.97
CA GLY A 13 -2.86 24.55 -2.56
C GLY A 13 -1.84 23.91 -3.49
N CYS A 14 -0.61 24.41 -3.54
CA CYS A 14 0.50 23.84 -4.30
C CYS A 14 1.49 23.09 -3.40
N ILE A 15 1.72 21.80 -3.70
CA ILE A 15 2.68 20.95 -2.98
C ILE A 15 4.10 21.13 -3.54
N GLU A 16 4.23 21.31 -4.86
CA GLU A 16 5.52 21.40 -5.56
C GLU A 16 5.48 22.51 -6.63
N CYS A 17 6.39 23.49 -6.58
CA CYS A 17 6.47 24.61 -7.52
C CYS A 17 7.90 24.94 -7.98
N SER A 18 8.00 25.69 -9.09
CA SER A 18 9.27 26.21 -9.61
C SER A 18 9.84 27.30 -8.71
N SER A 19 11.13 27.23 -8.39
CA SER A 19 11.85 28.23 -7.59
C SER A 19 11.92 29.62 -8.23
N ASP A 20 11.82 29.67 -9.57
CA ASP A 20 12.12 30.89 -10.34
C ASP A 20 10.84 31.62 -10.75
N SER A 21 9.80 30.88 -11.14
CA SER A 21 8.51 31.44 -11.56
C SER A 21 7.41 31.37 -10.50
N GLY A 22 7.57 30.52 -9.48
CA GLY A 22 6.50 30.15 -8.54
C GLY A 22 5.42 29.24 -9.14
N ALA A 23 5.55 28.85 -10.42
CA ALA A 23 4.56 28.04 -11.10
C ALA A 23 4.45 26.65 -10.46
N CYS A 24 3.23 26.23 -10.16
CA CYS A 24 2.93 24.96 -9.53
C CYS A 24 2.97 23.79 -10.51
N TRP A 25 3.58 22.69 -10.08
CA TRP A 25 3.65 21.41 -10.78
C TRP A 25 2.65 20.40 -10.23
N LYS A 26 2.34 20.48 -8.93
CA LYS A 26 1.48 19.52 -8.24
C LYS A 26 0.58 20.20 -7.21
N CYS A 27 -0.72 20.02 -7.38
CA CYS A 27 -1.72 20.58 -6.48
C CYS A 27 -2.09 19.62 -5.35
N GLU A 28 -2.54 20.20 -4.23
CA GLU A 28 -3.17 19.49 -3.12
C GLU A 28 -4.52 18.89 -3.53
N ARG A 29 -5.00 17.89 -2.78
CA ARG A 29 -6.36 17.37 -2.99
C ARG A 29 -7.38 18.50 -2.84
N GLY A 30 -8.36 18.53 -3.73
CA GLY A 30 -9.34 19.61 -3.82
C GLY A 30 -8.87 20.83 -4.64
N TYR A 31 -7.74 20.73 -5.34
CA TYR A 31 -7.26 21.76 -6.28
C TYR A 31 -6.87 21.12 -7.62
N VAL A 32 -7.05 21.86 -8.71
CA VAL A 32 -6.64 21.49 -10.07
C VAL A 32 -5.69 22.54 -10.64
N LYS A 33 -4.71 22.09 -11.43
CA LYS A 33 -3.72 22.97 -12.05
C LYS A 33 -4.32 23.71 -13.26
N VAL A 34 -4.40 25.03 -13.16
CA VAL A 34 -4.83 25.93 -14.25
C VAL A 34 -3.72 26.95 -14.51
N ALA A 35 -3.15 26.92 -15.71
CA ALA A 35 -2.12 27.85 -16.17
C ALA A 35 -0.91 28.02 -15.22
N GLY A 36 -0.50 26.94 -14.54
CA GLY A 36 0.63 26.99 -13.59
C GLY A 36 0.26 27.41 -12.17
N THR A 37 -1.02 27.56 -11.86
CA THR A 37 -1.56 27.88 -10.53
C THR A 37 -2.54 26.81 -10.09
N CYS A 38 -2.60 26.51 -8.79
CA CYS A 38 -3.61 25.61 -8.24
C CYS A 38 -4.88 26.40 -7.95
N GLN A 39 -5.98 26.02 -8.59
CA GLN A 39 -7.29 26.60 -8.35
C GLN A 39 -8.19 25.59 -7.65
N PRO A 40 -9.00 26.02 -6.67
CA PRO A 40 -9.83 25.11 -5.91
C PRO A 40 -10.90 24.46 -6.79
N CYS A 41 -11.19 23.19 -6.51
CA CYS A 41 -12.38 22.51 -7.00
C CYS A 41 -13.65 23.12 -6.41
N ALA A 42 -14.82 22.67 -6.88
CA ALA A 42 -16.08 22.98 -6.22
C ALA A 42 -16.04 22.63 -4.72
N SER A 43 -16.82 23.34 -3.90
CA SER A 43 -16.91 23.07 -2.46
C SER A 43 -17.27 21.60 -2.19
N GLY A 44 -16.52 20.96 -1.28
CA GLY A 44 -16.70 19.55 -0.92
C GLY A 44 -16.14 18.54 -1.93
N CYS A 45 -15.49 19.02 -3.00
CA CYS A 45 -14.87 18.18 -4.01
C CYS A 45 -13.39 17.90 -3.69
N SER A 46 -12.99 16.64 -3.80
CA SER A 46 -11.60 16.18 -3.66
C SER A 46 -10.85 16.08 -5.00
N ASN A 47 -11.57 15.91 -6.12
CA ASN A 47 -10.97 15.81 -7.45
C ASN A 47 -11.82 16.52 -8.52
N CYS A 48 -11.18 17.41 -9.28
CA CYS A 48 -11.74 18.14 -10.41
C CYS A 48 -10.76 18.23 -11.60
N ASP A 49 -9.91 17.21 -11.75
CA ASP A 49 -8.89 17.16 -12.80
C ASP A 49 -9.50 17.25 -14.21
N SER A 50 -10.69 16.68 -14.40
CA SER A 50 -11.38 16.65 -15.69
C SER A 50 -12.37 17.81 -15.85
N ALA A 51 -13.10 18.15 -14.78
CA ALA A 51 -14.15 19.16 -14.79
C ALA A 51 -13.58 20.59 -14.68
N GLY A 52 -12.37 20.73 -14.14
CA GLY A 52 -11.69 22.01 -13.97
C GLY A 52 -12.11 22.76 -12.70
N ALA A 53 -11.49 23.94 -12.53
CA ALA A 53 -11.63 24.77 -11.34
C ALA A 53 -13.09 25.16 -11.10
N GLY A 54 -13.52 25.12 -9.83
CA GLY A 54 -14.91 25.40 -9.45
C GLY A 54 -15.93 24.33 -9.81
N HIS A 55 -15.52 23.21 -10.42
CA HIS A 55 -16.35 22.06 -10.73
C HIS A 55 -15.87 20.82 -9.99
N CYS A 56 -16.55 19.68 -10.20
CA CYS A 56 -16.15 18.41 -9.59
C CYS A 56 -16.30 17.26 -10.57
N ASP A 57 -15.34 16.33 -10.52
CA ASP A 57 -15.39 15.12 -11.30
C ASP A 57 -16.45 14.16 -10.74
N ARG A 58 -16.89 13.22 -11.58
CA ARG A 58 -17.78 12.13 -11.14
C ARG A 58 -17.06 11.25 -10.11
N ASN A 59 -17.70 10.93 -9.00
CA ASN A 59 -17.07 10.34 -7.80
C ASN A 59 -15.92 11.17 -7.21
N GLY A 60 -15.77 12.44 -7.61
CA GLY A 60 -14.73 13.35 -7.11
C GLY A 60 -15.08 13.99 -5.77
N CYS A 61 -16.33 13.85 -5.29
CA CYS A 61 -16.77 14.39 -4.02
C CYS A 61 -16.09 13.71 -2.82
N GLY A 62 -15.86 14.48 -1.76
CA GLY A 62 -15.32 13.97 -0.51
C GLY A 62 -16.26 12.96 0.17
N VAL A 63 -15.75 12.24 1.17
CA VAL A 63 -16.52 11.23 1.91
C VAL A 63 -17.83 11.82 2.44
N GLY A 64 -18.94 11.09 2.23
CA GLY A 64 -20.26 11.52 2.65
C GLY A 64 -20.91 12.58 1.76
N HIS A 65 -20.34 12.89 0.60
CA HIS A 65 -20.90 13.81 -0.39
C HIS A 65 -21.02 13.14 -1.76
N GLY A 66 -21.95 13.62 -2.58
CA GLY A 66 -22.14 13.18 -3.96
C GLY A 66 -22.35 14.35 -4.91
N LEU A 67 -22.12 14.11 -6.19
CA LEU A 67 -22.24 15.10 -7.25
C LEU A 67 -23.72 15.35 -7.59
N ALA A 68 -24.15 16.60 -7.46
CA ALA A 68 -25.47 17.07 -7.87
C ALA A 68 -25.63 17.01 -9.41
N VAL A 69 -26.88 16.93 -9.89
CA VAL A 69 -27.18 16.88 -11.36
C VAL A 69 -26.60 18.09 -12.10
N SER A 70 -26.48 19.25 -11.44
CA SER A 70 -25.89 20.46 -12.02
C SER A 70 -24.40 20.34 -12.31
N GLY A 71 -23.69 19.32 -11.79
CA GLY A 71 -22.26 19.10 -12.03
C GLY A 71 -21.33 20.15 -11.39
N THR A 72 -21.86 21.04 -10.55
CA THR A 72 -21.13 22.20 -10.00
C THR A 72 -20.91 22.14 -8.49
N ALA A 73 -21.58 21.22 -7.78
CA ALA A 73 -21.50 21.17 -6.32
C ALA A 73 -21.62 19.75 -5.78
N CYS A 74 -20.80 19.47 -4.77
CA CYS A 74 -20.94 18.29 -3.93
C CYS A 74 -21.94 18.58 -2.80
N LYS A 75 -22.96 17.75 -2.67
CA LYS A 75 -23.97 17.84 -1.62
C LYS A 75 -23.83 16.67 -0.64
N PRO A 76 -24.17 16.85 0.65
CA PRO A 76 -24.08 15.77 1.62
C PRO A 76 -25.05 14.64 1.27
N CYS A 77 -24.69 13.40 1.59
CA CYS A 77 -25.55 12.25 1.41
C CYS A 77 -26.53 12.09 2.60
N ALA A 78 -27.81 11.84 2.33
CA ALA A 78 -28.85 11.62 3.34
C ALA A 78 -28.57 10.40 4.24
N GLY A 79 -27.83 9.40 3.76
CA GLY A 79 -27.37 8.24 4.54
C GLY A 79 -26.16 8.52 5.47
N GLY A 80 -25.73 9.77 5.58
CA GLY A 80 -24.66 10.21 6.47
C GLY A 80 -23.36 9.42 6.27
N ALA A 81 -22.72 9.05 7.39
CA ALA A 81 -21.46 8.30 7.40
C ALA A 81 -21.58 6.88 6.83
N HIS A 82 -22.79 6.34 6.67
CA HIS A 82 -23.03 4.97 6.19
C HIS A 82 -23.38 4.90 4.71
N CYS A 83 -23.55 6.05 4.06
CA CYS A 83 -23.67 6.11 2.61
C CYS A 83 -22.29 5.95 1.95
N ALA A 84 -22.19 5.04 0.97
CA ALA A 84 -20.99 4.87 0.16
C ALA A 84 -21.02 5.85 -1.02
N THR A 85 -22.14 5.98 -1.73
CA THR A 85 -22.32 6.96 -2.81
C THR A 85 -23.73 7.52 -2.84
N CYS A 86 -23.87 8.80 -3.16
CA CYS A 86 -25.15 9.47 -3.41
C CYS A 86 -25.16 10.30 -4.69
N ASP A 87 -24.19 10.08 -5.59
CA ASP A 87 -24.13 10.76 -6.89
C ASP A 87 -25.45 10.64 -7.65
N ALA A 88 -25.88 11.75 -8.25
CA ALA A 88 -27.07 11.74 -9.08
C ALA A 88 -26.87 10.80 -10.29
N ALA A 89 -27.89 9.97 -10.58
CA ALA A 89 -27.87 9.10 -11.75
C ALA A 89 -28.01 9.95 -13.02
N SER A 90 -27.27 9.60 -14.08
CA SER A 90 -27.42 10.21 -15.40
C SER A 90 -28.84 9.99 -15.93
N GLY A 91 -29.61 11.06 -16.09
CA GLY A 91 -30.97 11.01 -16.65
C GLY A 91 -32.11 10.71 -15.65
N ALA A 92 -31.88 10.86 -14.35
CA ALA A 92 -32.95 10.77 -13.35
C ALA A 92 -33.51 12.17 -13.00
N ASP A 93 -34.81 12.36 -13.22
CA ASP A 93 -35.63 13.53 -12.80
C ASP A 93 -35.78 13.63 -11.28
N VAL A 94 -34.74 13.40 -10.50
CA VAL A 94 -34.78 13.85 -9.11
C VAL A 94 -34.55 15.35 -9.17
N ALA A 95 -35.62 16.11 -8.93
CA ALA A 95 -35.58 17.56 -8.74
C ALA A 95 -34.64 17.90 -7.57
N ASP A 96 -33.34 17.93 -7.85
CA ASP A 96 -32.24 18.28 -6.93
C ASP A 96 -32.18 19.80 -6.69
N GLY A 97 -33.15 20.55 -7.22
CA GLY A 97 -33.18 22.01 -7.22
C GLY A 97 -33.25 22.66 -5.84
N ASN A 98 -33.54 21.90 -4.77
CA ASN A 98 -33.57 22.45 -3.40
C ASN A 98 -33.31 21.43 -2.27
N ALA A 99 -32.90 20.20 -2.58
CA ALA A 99 -32.63 19.21 -1.54
C ALA A 99 -31.32 19.55 -0.81
N GLN A 100 -31.37 19.65 0.53
CA GLN A 100 -30.20 19.89 1.38
C GLN A 100 -29.24 18.70 1.40
N ALA A 101 -29.72 17.49 1.05
CA ALA A 101 -28.92 16.28 0.95
C ALA A 101 -29.40 15.38 -0.21
N LEU A 102 -28.48 14.65 -0.82
CA LEU A 102 -28.76 13.69 -1.89
C LEU A 102 -29.16 12.32 -1.31
N PRO A 103 -30.19 11.65 -1.86
CA PRO A 103 -30.55 10.31 -1.42
C PRO A 103 -29.40 9.34 -1.66
N CYS A 104 -29.13 8.46 -0.69
CA CYS A 104 -28.07 7.47 -0.86
C CYS A 104 -28.44 6.49 -1.99
N ARG A 105 -27.44 6.07 -2.76
CA ARG A 105 -27.58 5.11 -3.86
C ARG A 105 -26.98 3.77 -3.51
N THR A 106 -25.87 3.78 -2.78
CA THR A 106 -25.23 2.57 -2.27
C THR A 106 -24.77 2.78 -0.84
N CYS A 107 -25.00 1.80 0.01
CA CYS A 107 -24.58 1.84 1.41
C CYS A 107 -23.21 1.18 1.59
N LYS A 108 -22.50 1.60 2.64
CA LYS A 108 -21.26 0.95 3.07
C LYS A 108 -21.54 -0.48 3.56
N ALA A 109 -20.52 -1.33 3.53
CA ALA A 109 -20.63 -2.71 4.00
C ALA A 109 -21.25 -2.77 5.41
N GLY A 110 -22.18 -3.70 5.62
CA GLY A 110 -22.93 -3.83 6.87
C GLY A 110 -24.26 -3.08 6.90
N HIS A 111 -24.60 -2.35 5.84
CA HIS A 111 -25.81 -1.54 5.77
C HIS A 111 -26.60 -1.79 4.48
N GLY A 112 -27.92 -1.74 4.58
CA GLY A 112 -28.87 -1.84 3.46
C GLY A 112 -29.53 -0.50 3.18
N LEU A 113 -29.90 -0.29 1.92
CA LEU A 113 -30.56 0.91 1.44
C LEU A 113 -32.07 0.81 1.65
N GLU A 114 -32.67 1.78 2.33
CA GLU A 114 -34.12 1.89 2.45
C GLU A 114 -34.74 2.74 1.33
N SER A 115 -36.07 2.67 1.20
CA SER A 115 -36.82 3.38 0.15
C SER A 115 -36.72 4.91 0.25
N ASP A 116 -36.40 5.44 1.43
CA ASP A 116 -36.18 6.87 1.68
C ASP A 116 -34.75 7.33 1.34
N GLY A 117 -33.88 6.42 0.89
CA GLY A 117 -32.48 6.71 0.58
C GLY A 117 -31.57 6.76 1.81
N SER A 118 -32.02 6.28 2.98
CA SER A 118 -31.20 6.10 4.17
C SER A 118 -30.50 4.74 4.18
N CYS A 119 -29.38 4.65 4.92
CA CYS A 119 -28.63 3.40 5.10
C CYS A 119 -28.79 2.89 6.54
N LYS A 120 -29.40 1.72 6.70
CA LYS A 120 -29.60 1.08 8.00
C LYS A 120 -28.77 -0.19 8.15
N PRO A 121 -28.34 -0.55 9.38
CA PRO A 121 -27.60 -1.78 9.61
C PRO A 121 -28.38 -3.01 9.16
N CYS A 122 -27.67 -3.99 8.59
CA CYS A 122 -28.26 -5.28 8.25
C CYS A 122 -28.72 -6.02 9.52
N GLU A 123 -29.91 -6.63 9.47
CA GLU A 123 -30.42 -7.48 10.56
C GLU A 123 -29.68 -8.82 10.62
N VAL A 124 -29.23 -9.33 9.47
CA VAL A 124 -28.35 -10.51 9.43
C VAL A 124 -26.95 -10.12 9.90
N ALA A 125 -26.56 -10.63 11.06
CA ALA A 125 -25.26 -10.35 11.66
C ALA A 125 -24.11 -10.68 10.70
N SER A 126 -23.13 -9.78 10.64
CA SER A 126 -21.96 -9.89 9.75
C SER A 126 -22.28 -9.98 8.24
N CYS A 127 -23.44 -9.50 7.83
CA CYS A 127 -23.75 -9.28 6.42
C CYS A 127 -23.02 -8.04 5.89
N SER A 128 -22.50 -8.08 4.66
CA SER A 128 -21.93 -6.91 3.99
C SER A 128 -22.96 -6.19 3.10
N ASN A 129 -23.90 -6.91 2.50
CA ASN A 129 -24.94 -6.36 1.63
C ASN A 129 -26.30 -7.00 1.92
N CYS A 130 -27.26 -6.19 2.37
CA CYS A 130 -28.61 -6.61 2.68
C CYS A 130 -29.67 -5.79 1.93
N PRO A 131 -30.25 -6.31 0.82
CA PRO A 131 -31.18 -5.56 -0.03
C PRO A 131 -32.46 -5.06 0.66
N ASN A 132 -32.88 -5.70 1.76
CA ASN A 132 -34.08 -5.33 2.53
C ASN A 132 -33.87 -5.45 4.05
N LEU A 133 -32.62 -5.28 4.50
CA LEU A 133 -32.14 -5.47 5.89
C LEU A 133 -32.21 -6.92 6.41
N LYS A 134 -33.24 -7.68 6.04
CA LYS A 134 -33.53 -9.05 6.53
C LYS A 134 -32.86 -10.15 5.73
N THR A 135 -32.60 -9.91 4.45
CA THR A 135 -31.92 -10.84 3.58
C THR A 135 -30.48 -10.39 3.41
N CYS A 136 -29.56 -11.34 3.52
CA CYS A 136 -28.16 -11.13 3.25
C CYS A 136 -27.81 -11.71 1.89
N LYS A 137 -27.21 -10.88 1.04
CA LYS A 137 -26.68 -11.27 -0.26
C LYS A 137 -25.23 -11.71 -0.17
N ASP A 138 -24.43 -10.91 0.54
CA ASP A 138 -22.99 -11.11 0.69
C ASP A 138 -22.61 -10.94 2.15
N CYS A 139 -21.71 -11.77 2.67
CA CYS A 139 -21.18 -11.64 4.03
C CYS A 139 -19.98 -10.70 4.06
N LEU A 140 -19.62 -10.21 5.25
CA LEU A 140 -18.34 -9.51 5.48
C LEU A 140 -17.14 -10.44 5.14
N PRO A 141 -15.96 -9.88 4.82
CA PRO A 141 -14.75 -10.66 4.53
C PRO A 141 -14.45 -11.73 5.61
N GLY A 142 -13.94 -12.88 5.18
CA GLY A 142 -13.67 -14.01 6.08
C GLY A 142 -14.92 -14.77 6.54
N ARG A 143 -16.07 -14.60 5.87
CA ARG A 143 -17.33 -15.28 6.20
C ARG A 143 -18.04 -15.82 4.96
N VAL A 144 -18.88 -16.82 5.19
CA VAL A 144 -19.72 -17.47 4.16
C VAL A 144 -21.19 -17.48 4.59
N LEU A 145 -22.08 -17.29 3.60
CA LEU A 145 -23.52 -17.33 3.81
C LEU A 145 -23.98 -18.78 3.95
N GLN A 146 -24.64 -19.10 5.06
CA GLN A 146 -25.22 -20.40 5.32
C GLN A 146 -26.73 -20.28 5.54
N LEU A 147 -27.49 -21.13 4.86
CA LEU A 147 -28.93 -21.26 5.06
C LEU A 147 -29.22 -22.42 6.02
N GLN A 148 -30.07 -22.17 7.01
CA GLN A 148 -30.56 -23.17 7.93
C GLN A 148 -32.08 -23.24 7.80
N THR A 149 -32.60 -24.39 7.37
CA THR A 149 -34.04 -24.65 7.29
C THR A 149 -34.47 -25.42 8.53
N THR A 150 -35.34 -24.83 9.34
CA THR A 150 -35.99 -25.51 10.47
C THR A 150 -37.45 -25.73 10.14
N THR A 151 -37.91 -26.96 10.28
CA THR A 151 -39.33 -27.30 10.15
C THR A 151 -39.93 -27.42 11.54
N ASP A 152 -41.01 -26.70 11.80
CA ASP A 152 -41.73 -26.80 13.07
C ASP A 152 -42.62 -28.06 13.13
N ALA A 153 -43.24 -28.29 14.29
CA ALA A 153 -44.17 -29.41 14.50
C ALA A 153 -45.43 -29.32 13.63
N GLN A 154 -45.70 -28.17 12.98
CA GLN A 154 -46.82 -27.96 12.06
C GLN A 154 -46.41 -28.12 10.58
N ASN A 155 -45.20 -28.63 10.31
CA ASN A 155 -44.66 -28.80 8.96
C ASN A 155 -44.47 -27.47 8.20
N VAL A 156 -44.21 -26.38 8.92
CA VAL A 156 -43.85 -25.07 8.36
C VAL A 156 -42.33 -24.95 8.34
N SER A 157 -41.75 -24.82 7.16
CA SER A 157 -40.30 -24.66 6.99
C SER A 157 -39.92 -23.19 7.01
N THR A 158 -39.06 -22.81 7.95
CA THR A 158 -38.49 -21.46 8.06
C THR A 158 -37.01 -21.52 7.69
N THR A 159 -36.59 -20.71 6.72
CA THR A 159 -35.19 -20.60 6.30
C THR A 159 -34.55 -19.36 6.91
N MET A 160 -33.53 -19.54 7.74
CA MET A 160 -32.72 -18.45 8.28
C MET A 160 -31.38 -18.35 7.56
N GLN A 161 -30.90 -17.12 7.36
CA GLN A 161 -29.59 -16.82 6.79
C GLN A 161 -28.62 -16.40 7.88
N THR A 162 -27.41 -16.95 7.86
CA THR A 162 -26.35 -16.60 8.80
C THR A 162 -25.02 -16.45 8.07
N CYS A 163 -24.21 -15.48 8.49
CA CYS A 163 -22.85 -15.29 7.99
C CYS A 163 -21.84 -15.87 8.98
N LEU A 164 -21.40 -17.10 8.71
CA LEU A 164 -20.49 -17.83 9.59
C LEU A 164 -19.04 -17.61 9.16
N ALA A 165 -18.14 -17.59 10.15
CA ALA A 165 -16.73 -17.38 9.91
C ALA A 165 -16.10 -18.54 9.15
N CYS A 166 -15.13 -18.23 8.30
CA CYS A 166 -14.18 -19.19 7.79
C CYS A 166 -13.29 -19.73 8.92
N ALA A 167 -12.47 -20.74 8.63
CA ALA A 167 -11.39 -21.11 9.54
C ALA A 167 -10.48 -19.90 9.81
N GLU A 168 -9.84 -19.86 10.98
CA GLU A 168 -8.80 -18.87 11.29
C GLU A 168 -7.72 -18.87 10.19
N HIS A 169 -7.14 -17.69 9.91
CA HIS A 169 -6.15 -17.47 8.85
C HIS A 169 -6.62 -17.83 7.44
N CYS A 170 -7.92 -17.70 7.18
CA CYS A 170 -8.51 -17.98 5.89
C CYS A 170 -9.22 -16.75 5.31
N SER A 171 -8.86 -16.40 4.08
CA SER A 171 -9.50 -15.29 3.35
C SER A 171 -10.88 -15.64 2.77
N GLN A 172 -11.12 -16.92 2.43
CA GLN A 172 -12.35 -17.37 1.77
C GLN A 172 -12.68 -18.85 2.05
N CYS A 173 -13.96 -19.13 2.31
CA CYS A 173 -14.48 -20.46 2.60
C CYS A 173 -15.81 -20.73 1.89
N LYS A 174 -15.95 -20.25 0.66
CA LYS A 174 -17.18 -20.38 -0.12
C LYS A 174 -17.38 -21.80 -0.64
N LYS A 175 -16.31 -22.55 -0.86
CA LYS A 175 -16.36 -23.94 -1.36
C LYS A 175 -16.51 -24.94 -0.22
N LEU A 176 -15.70 -24.83 0.83
CA LEU A 176 -15.71 -25.78 1.95
C LEU A 176 -16.66 -25.39 3.09
N GLY A 177 -17.16 -24.16 3.09
CA GLY A 177 -18.13 -23.68 4.07
C GLY A 177 -17.51 -23.23 5.39
N ALA A 178 -18.39 -22.93 6.34
CA ALA A 178 -18.05 -22.34 7.63
C ALA A 178 -17.02 -23.19 8.41
N GLY A 179 -16.09 -22.53 9.09
CA GLY A 179 -15.03 -23.17 9.87
C GLY A 179 -13.99 -23.94 9.05
N LYS A 180 -14.03 -23.82 7.71
CA LYS A 180 -13.05 -24.39 6.78
C LYS A 180 -12.41 -23.29 5.93
N CYS A 181 -11.45 -23.66 5.10
CA CYS A 181 -10.80 -22.77 4.17
C CYS A 181 -10.71 -23.38 2.77
N ASP A 182 -11.01 -22.58 1.75
CA ASP A 182 -10.87 -23.03 0.38
C ASP A 182 -9.38 -23.21 0.02
N PRO A 183 -9.06 -24.09 -0.96
CA PRO A 183 -7.69 -24.25 -1.46
C PRO A 183 -7.08 -22.91 -1.89
N GLU A 184 -5.81 -22.69 -1.56
CA GLU A 184 -5.06 -21.46 -1.88
C GLU A 184 -5.67 -20.17 -1.31
N ARG A 185 -6.42 -20.29 -0.20
CA ARG A 185 -7.03 -19.14 0.50
C ARG A 185 -6.54 -18.93 1.92
N CYS A 186 -5.55 -19.71 2.35
CA CYS A 186 -4.82 -19.43 3.59
C CYS A 186 -3.99 -18.14 3.45
N GLU A 187 -3.89 -17.40 4.55
CA GLU A 187 -3.03 -16.22 4.65
C GLU A 187 -1.55 -16.58 4.51
N ALA A 188 -0.70 -15.59 4.19
CA ALA A 188 0.75 -15.79 4.10
C ALA A 188 1.31 -16.33 5.43
N GLY A 189 2.20 -17.33 5.35
CA GLY A 189 2.70 -18.06 6.52
C GLY A 189 1.78 -19.20 7.01
N TYR A 190 0.71 -19.52 6.30
CA TYR A 190 -0.18 -20.64 6.58
C TYR A 190 -0.42 -21.48 5.33
N SER A 191 -0.67 -22.78 5.51
CA SER A 191 -1.12 -23.67 4.43
C SER A 191 -2.28 -24.56 4.86
N LEU A 192 -3.00 -25.08 3.86
CA LEU A 192 -4.20 -25.85 4.06
C LEU A 192 -3.85 -27.25 4.59
N SER A 193 -4.40 -27.61 5.74
CA SER A 193 -4.29 -28.97 6.29
C SER A 193 -5.31 -29.93 5.66
N PRO A 194 -5.12 -31.25 5.76
CA PRO A 194 -6.06 -32.24 5.23
C PRO A 194 -7.49 -32.14 5.80
N THR A 195 -7.64 -31.56 6.99
CA THR A 195 -8.96 -31.33 7.60
C THR A 195 -9.64 -30.05 7.07
N GLY A 196 -9.06 -29.36 6.10
CA GLY A 196 -9.62 -28.16 5.46
C GLY A 196 -9.49 -26.90 6.30
N VAL A 197 -8.53 -26.82 7.21
CA VAL A 197 -8.23 -25.60 8.01
C VAL A 197 -6.81 -25.13 7.75
N CYS A 198 -6.57 -23.83 7.83
CA CYS A 198 -5.24 -23.25 7.69
C CYS A 198 -4.42 -23.48 8.95
N LYS A 199 -3.17 -23.91 8.78
CA LYS A 199 -2.21 -24.11 9.86
C LYS A 199 -0.89 -23.48 9.48
N ALA A 200 -0.19 -22.95 10.48
CA ALA A 200 1.03 -22.19 10.29
C ALA A 200 2.12 -23.04 9.61
N CYS A 201 2.98 -22.38 8.84
CA CYS A 201 4.26 -22.91 8.39
C CYS A 201 5.22 -23.09 9.57
N SER A 202 6.38 -23.71 9.33
CA SER A 202 7.46 -23.73 10.32
C SER A 202 7.92 -22.32 10.69
N SER A 203 8.55 -22.18 11.84
CA SER A 203 9.11 -20.90 12.29
C SER A 203 10.03 -20.29 11.23
N HIS A 204 9.95 -18.98 11.06
CA HIS A 204 10.76 -18.23 10.08
C HIS A 204 10.53 -18.61 8.60
N CYS A 205 9.42 -19.29 8.30
CA CYS A 205 8.98 -19.55 6.94
C CYS A 205 7.93 -18.52 6.48
N THR A 206 7.88 -18.25 5.18
CA THR A 206 6.89 -17.38 4.52
C THR A 206 5.84 -18.16 3.72
N ASN A 207 6.17 -19.36 3.25
CA ASN A 207 5.28 -20.20 2.44
C ASN A 207 5.57 -21.69 2.65
N CYS A 208 4.51 -22.47 2.84
CA CYS A 208 4.55 -23.92 3.04
C CYS A 208 3.38 -24.60 2.33
N THR A 209 2.96 -24.05 1.19
CA THR A 209 1.84 -24.59 0.41
C THR A 209 2.17 -25.94 -0.22
N LYS A 210 3.44 -26.20 -0.54
CA LYS A 210 3.89 -27.48 -1.11
C LYS A 210 4.25 -28.49 -0.01
N SER A 211 5.06 -28.06 0.96
CA SER A 211 5.55 -28.90 2.07
C SER A 211 4.50 -29.13 3.17
N GLY A 212 3.43 -28.35 3.16
CA GLY A 212 2.32 -28.43 4.12
C GLY A 212 2.63 -27.80 5.49
N PRO A 213 1.64 -27.81 6.40
CA PRO A 213 1.75 -27.14 7.69
C PRO A 213 2.91 -27.64 8.54
N GLY A 214 3.53 -26.73 9.28
CA GLY A 214 4.68 -27.03 10.15
C GLY A 214 6.00 -27.26 9.40
N ASN A 215 6.02 -27.09 8.08
CA ASN A 215 7.22 -27.18 7.24
C ASN A 215 7.44 -25.85 6.49
N CYS A 216 8.47 -25.80 5.64
CA CYS A 216 8.72 -24.70 4.74
C CYS A 216 8.96 -25.18 3.31
N ASP A 217 8.51 -24.41 2.34
CA ASP A 217 8.85 -24.62 0.94
C ASP A 217 10.30 -24.14 0.68
N ASN A 218 11.00 -24.77 -0.26
CA ASN A 218 12.35 -24.35 -0.64
C ASN A 218 12.32 -22.95 -1.28
N GLY A 219 13.18 -22.04 -0.80
CA GLY A 219 13.20 -20.65 -1.26
C GLY A 219 12.12 -19.77 -0.62
N HIS A 220 11.69 -20.12 0.60
CA HIS A 220 10.65 -19.38 1.31
C HIS A 220 10.96 -19.14 2.81
N CYS A 221 12.19 -19.30 3.24
CA CYS A 221 12.65 -18.82 4.54
C CYS A 221 12.71 -17.28 4.55
N LYS A 222 12.45 -16.68 5.71
CA LYS A 222 12.59 -15.24 5.91
C LYS A 222 14.08 -14.84 5.78
N PRO A 223 14.38 -13.57 5.45
CA PRO A 223 15.76 -13.07 5.45
C PRO A 223 16.48 -13.44 6.75
N THR A 224 17.78 -13.75 6.65
CA THR A 224 18.63 -14.30 7.73
C THR A 224 18.35 -15.74 8.17
N TYR A 225 17.44 -16.46 7.50
CA TYR A 225 17.17 -17.87 7.73
C TYR A 225 17.28 -18.70 6.45
N GLY A 226 17.68 -19.97 6.61
CA GLY A 226 17.88 -20.92 5.54
C GLY A 226 17.32 -22.30 5.85
N LEU A 227 16.93 -23.02 4.80
CA LEU A 227 16.27 -24.30 4.92
C LEU A 227 17.23 -25.40 5.39
N GLN A 228 16.97 -25.99 6.55
CA GLN A 228 17.69 -27.17 7.05
C GLN A 228 16.87 -28.43 6.80
N GLY A 229 17.49 -29.40 6.10
CA GLY A 229 16.82 -30.63 5.67
C GLY A 229 15.77 -30.29 4.62
N TYR A 230 14.50 -30.27 5.04
CA TYR A 230 13.34 -30.03 4.14
C TYR A 230 12.15 -29.31 4.82
N SER A 231 12.30 -28.87 6.06
CA SER A 231 11.13 -28.43 6.85
C SER A 231 11.36 -27.17 7.67
N ASN A 232 12.56 -26.95 8.18
CA ASN A 232 12.79 -25.90 9.17
C ASN A 232 13.75 -24.84 8.65
N CYS A 233 13.36 -23.58 8.84
CA CYS A 233 14.23 -22.45 8.60
C CYS A 233 15.02 -22.17 9.88
N ILE A 234 16.34 -22.33 9.82
CA ILE A 234 17.26 -21.95 10.90
C ILE A 234 18.07 -20.74 10.49
N ARG A 235 18.65 -20.03 11.46
CA ARG A 235 19.46 -18.84 11.17
C ARG A 235 20.62 -19.21 10.23
N CYS A 236 20.97 -18.31 9.31
CA CYS A 236 22.16 -18.45 8.46
C CYS A 236 23.40 -18.72 9.32
N THR A 237 24.17 -19.71 8.92
CA THR A 237 25.48 -20.05 9.49
C THR A 237 26.63 -19.62 8.60
N ALA A 238 26.36 -19.32 7.32
CA ALA A 238 27.33 -18.66 6.44
C ALA A 238 27.67 -17.26 6.99
N GLU A 239 28.95 -16.97 7.16
CA GLU A 239 29.41 -15.69 7.68
C GLU A 239 29.05 -14.55 6.72
N HIS A 240 28.72 -13.39 7.29
CA HIS A 240 28.33 -12.18 6.55
C HIS A 240 27.16 -12.36 5.57
N CYS A 241 26.37 -13.42 5.74
CA CYS A 241 25.24 -13.71 4.89
C CYS A 241 23.96 -13.00 5.36
N HIS A 242 23.28 -12.30 4.45
CA HIS A 242 22.00 -11.66 4.71
C HIS A 242 20.82 -12.55 4.32
N VAL A 243 20.94 -13.29 3.21
CA VAL A 243 19.91 -14.20 2.70
C VAL A 243 20.56 -15.55 2.41
N CYS A 244 20.08 -16.62 3.04
CA CYS A 244 20.57 -18.00 2.88
C CYS A 244 19.41 -18.98 2.69
N ASP A 245 18.38 -18.54 1.97
CA ASP A 245 17.06 -19.16 1.92
C ASP A 245 17.11 -20.66 1.58
N ARG A 246 17.99 -21.04 0.64
CA ARG A 246 18.14 -22.43 0.17
C ARG A 246 18.85 -23.35 1.17
N SER A 247 19.81 -22.84 1.91
CA SER A 247 20.59 -23.62 2.89
C SER A 247 21.26 -22.69 3.88
N PRO A 248 21.25 -22.99 5.19
CA PRO A 248 21.86 -22.13 6.20
C PRO A 248 23.37 -21.96 6.02
N SER A 249 24.05 -22.92 5.36
CA SER A 249 25.51 -22.92 5.20
C SER A 249 26.00 -22.27 3.91
N THR A 250 25.11 -21.85 3.02
CA THR A 250 25.45 -21.17 1.76
C THR A 250 24.66 -19.87 1.66
N CYS A 251 25.23 -18.87 1.04
CA CYS A 251 24.61 -17.57 0.88
C CYS A 251 23.99 -17.39 -0.50
N ASP A 252 22.84 -16.71 -0.52
CA ASP A 252 22.15 -16.27 -1.73
C ASP A 252 22.30 -14.76 -1.93
N ALA A 253 22.48 -14.00 -0.84
CA ALA A 253 22.84 -12.58 -0.87
C ALA A 253 23.60 -12.18 0.41
N CYS A 254 24.74 -11.54 0.22
CA CYS A 254 25.61 -11.10 1.31
C CYS A 254 25.11 -9.82 1.98
N ALA A 255 25.59 -9.56 3.19
CA ALA A 255 25.40 -8.29 3.87
C ALA A 255 26.14 -7.16 3.13
N GLU A 256 25.76 -5.90 3.43
CA GLU A 256 26.48 -4.73 2.91
C GLU A 256 27.97 -4.80 3.24
N GLY A 257 28.83 -4.41 2.29
CA GLY A 257 30.28 -4.55 2.39
C GLY A 257 30.83 -5.93 1.98
N PHE A 258 29.99 -6.86 1.51
CA PHE A 258 30.42 -8.19 1.06
C PHE A 258 29.83 -8.56 -0.31
N ALA A 259 30.61 -9.24 -1.14
CA ALA A 259 30.18 -9.83 -2.40
C ALA A 259 30.01 -11.34 -2.30
N LEU A 260 29.04 -11.86 -3.06
CA LEU A 260 28.77 -13.29 -3.16
C LEU A 260 29.79 -13.95 -4.09
N THR A 261 30.44 -15.01 -3.61
CA THR A 261 31.33 -15.83 -4.44
C THR A 261 30.56 -16.88 -5.22
N VAL A 262 31.20 -17.47 -6.24
CA VAL A 262 30.63 -18.60 -6.99
C VAL A 262 30.39 -19.85 -6.12
N GLU A 263 31.07 -19.95 -4.98
CA GLU A 263 30.93 -21.04 -4.00
C GLU A 263 29.77 -20.79 -3.01
N GLY A 264 29.12 -19.62 -3.09
CA GLY A 264 28.05 -19.24 -2.17
C GLY A 264 28.56 -18.74 -0.82
N THR A 265 29.78 -18.23 -0.75
CA THR A 265 30.33 -17.56 0.45
C THR A 265 30.31 -16.05 0.27
N CYS A 266 30.52 -15.30 1.36
CA CYS A 266 30.56 -13.85 1.34
C CYS A 266 31.95 -13.36 1.68
N GLU A 267 32.57 -12.64 0.75
CA GLU A 267 33.89 -12.05 0.90
C GLU A 267 33.81 -10.53 0.89
N ALA A 268 34.67 -9.87 1.67
CA ALA A 268 34.62 -8.42 1.83
C ALA A 268 34.89 -7.70 0.51
N CYS A 269 34.18 -6.60 0.29
CA CYS A 269 34.53 -5.63 -0.73
C CYS A 269 35.86 -4.95 -0.40
N ALA A 270 36.47 -4.25 -1.37
CA ALA A 270 37.60 -3.37 -1.10
C ALA A 270 37.24 -2.29 -0.05
N ASP A 271 38.19 -1.86 0.80
CA ASP A 271 37.97 -1.02 1.99
C ASP A 271 37.17 0.29 1.74
N SER A 272 37.26 0.85 0.53
CA SER A 272 36.59 2.10 0.14
C SER A 272 35.22 1.87 -0.51
N CYS A 273 34.82 0.61 -0.65
CA CYS A 273 33.62 0.18 -1.32
C CYS A 273 32.54 -0.22 -0.32
N LYS A 274 31.36 0.40 -0.44
CA LYS A 274 30.18 0.09 0.36
C LYS A 274 29.42 -1.12 -0.18
N ARG A 275 29.30 -1.20 -1.51
CA ARG A 275 28.69 -2.34 -2.21
C ARG A 275 29.51 -2.68 -3.43
N CYS A 276 29.91 -3.93 -3.57
CA CYS A 276 30.63 -4.45 -4.73
C CYS A 276 29.76 -5.47 -5.48
N THR A 277 29.98 -5.59 -6.80
CA THR A 277 29.32 -6.60 -7.64
C THR A 277 30.06 -7.94 -7.61
N GLU A 278 31.38 -7.89 -7.40
CA GLU A 278 32.27 -9.03 -7.32
C GLU A 278 33.34 -8.76 -6.24
N VAL A 279 34.02 -9.81 -5.79
CA VAL A 279 35.11 -9.68 -4.81
C VAL A 279 36.23 -8.82 -5.38
N GLY A 280 36.72 -7.86 -4.59
CA GLY A 280 37.83 -6.98 -4.97
C GLY A 280 37.39 -5.62 -5.52
N ASP A 281 38.06 -5.17 -6.58
CA ASP A 281 38.01 -3.79 -7.10
C ASP A 281 36.81 -3.50 -8.04
N HIS A 282 35.69 -4.18 -7.84
CA HIS A 282 34.46 -4.03 -8.64
C HIS A 282 33.34 -3.44 -7.79
N CYS A 283 33.49 -2.17 -7.45
CA CYS A 283 32.56 -1.41 -6.64
C CYS A 283 31.36 -0.89 -7.44
N ALA A 284 30.17 -1.04 -6.88
CA ALA A 284 28.93 -0.45 -7.36
C ALA A 284 28.56 0.84 -6.59
N GLU A 285 29.00 0.97 -5.35
CA GLU A 285 28.72 2.12 -4.50
C GLU A 285 29.88 2.32 -3.51
N CYS A 286 30.50 3.50 -3.53
CA CYS A 286 31.59 3.84 -2.64
C CYS A 286 31.11 4.25 -1.25
N ASN A 287 31.98 4.07 -0.25
CA ASN A 287 31.76 4.61 1.08
C ASN A 287 31.72 6.16 1.03
N PRO A 288 31.08 6.83 2.02
CA PRO A 288 31.17 8.28 2.14
C PRO A 288 32.63 8.76 2.09
N ARG A 289 32.86 9.92 1.47
CA ARG A 289 34.21 10.50 1.20
C ARG A 289 34.99 9.83 0.07
N PHE A 290 34.33 9.01 -0.75
CA PHE A 290 34.89 8.45 -1.97
C PHE A 290 33.95 8.66 -3.16
N GLY A 291 34.52 8.85 -4.34
CA GLY A 291 33.80 8.86 -5.62
C GLY A 291 34.06 7.58 -6.40
N LEU A 292 33.10 7.16 -7.23
CA LEU A 292 33.20 5.96 -8.06
C LEU A 292 33.73 6.33 -9.45
N ASP A 293 34.81 5.68 -9.89
CA ASP A 293 35.38 5.75 -11.24
C ASP A 293 35.78 4.35 -11.70
N ASP A 294 35.24 3.90 -12.83
CA ASP A 294 35.51 2.59 -13.45
C ASP A 294 35.48 1.40 -12.46
N GLY A 295 34.47 1.36 -11.59
CA GLY A 295 34.32 0.32 -10.57
C GLY A 295 35.26 0.47 -9.36
N LYS A 296 36.10 1.51 -9.31
CA LYS A 296 37.01 1.78 -8.20
C LYS A 296 36.61 3.03 -7.45
N CYS A 297 36.88 3.01 -6.15
CA CYS A 297 36.62 4.16 -5.29
C CYS A 297 37.88 4.99 -5.13
N PHE A 298 37.82 6.25 -5.53
CA PHE A 298 38.89 7.23 -5.31
C PHE A 298 38.52 8.16 -4.15
N ALA A 299 39.53 8.62 -3.39
CA ALA A 299 39.31 9.50 -2.26
C ALA A 299 38.92 10.92 -2.71
N CYS A 300 37.96 11.52 -1.99
CA CYS A 300 37.63 12.93 -2.12
C CYS A 300 38.71 13.82 -1.47
N ALA A 301 38.56 15.14 -1.58
CA ALA A 301 39.34 16.08 -0.77
C ALA A 301 39.14 15.84 0.73
N ASP A 302 40.06 16.33 1.56
CA ASP A 302 39.88 16.35 3.01
C ASP A 302 38.57 17.08 3.38
N HIS A 303 37.84 16.54 4.37
CA HIS A 303 36.55 17.04 4.84
C HIS A 303 35.43 17.08 3.80
N CYS A 304 35.53 16.23 2.79
CA CYS A 304 34.56 16.13 1.72
C CYS A 304 33.68 14.89 1.85
N LEU A 305 32.35 15.05 1.89
CA LEU A 305 31.41 13.94 1.98
C LEU A 305 31.18 13.24 0.63
N ARG A 306 31.24 13.98 -0.48
CA ARG A 306 31.03 13.48 -1.86
C ARG A 306 31.85 14.27 -2.88
N CYS A 307 32.36 13.57 -3.89
CA CYS A 307 33.18 14.11 -4.98
C CYS A 307 32.94 13.38 -6.30
N GLN A 308 31.73 12.84 -6.49
CA GLN A 308 31.39 12.02 -7.64
C GLN A 308 31.43 12.82 -8.94
N ASP A 309 31.05 14.09 -8.88
CA ASP A 309 30.95 14.96 -10.05
C ASP A 309 32.26 15.71 -10.30
N THR A 310 32.96 16.12 -9.24
CA THR A 310 34.22 16.88 -9.35
C THR A 310 35.47 16.03 -9.52
N GLY A 311 35.41 14.75 -9.16
CA GLY A 311 36.54 13.84 -9.24
C GLY A 311 37.51 13.93 -8.04
N PRO A 312 38.66 13.24 -8.11
CA PRO A 312 39.55 13.01 -6.98
C PRO A 312 40.14 14.29 -6.41
N GLY A 313 40.21 14.36 -5.08
CA GLY A 313 40.78 15.51 -4.38
C GLY A 313 39.96 16.80 -4.47
N GLN A 314 38.68 16.73 -4.86
CA GLN A 314 37.74 17.87 -4.91
C GLN A 314 36.44 17.55 -4.17
N CYS A 315 35.52 18.53 -4.10
CA CYS A 315 34.19 18.37 -3.52
C CYS A 315 33.06 18.78 -4.45
N ASP A 316 32.02 17.96 -4.47
CA ASP A 316 30.74 18.33 -5.06
C ASP A 316 30.16 19.52 -4.28
N VAL A 317 29.54 20.47 -4.99
CA VAL A 317 29.01 21.70 -4.40
C VAL A 317 28.04 21.38 -3.26
N GLY A 318 28.30 21.92 -2.06
CA GLY A 318 27.47 21.70 -0.87
C GLY A 318 27.69 20.36 -0.14
N ASN A 319 28.69 19.57 -0.53
CA ASN A 319 29.02 18.28 0.11
C ASN A 319 30.31 18.35 0.96
N CYS A 320 30.64 19.51 1.52
CA CYS A 320 31.66 19.63 2.55
C CYS A 320 31.08 19.29 3.92
N GLU A 321 31.90 18.78 4.84
CA GLU A 321 31.52 18.65 6.26
C GLU A 321 31.13 20.02 6.82
N SER A 322 30.07 20.05 7.64
CA SER A 322 29.37 21.26 8.08
C SER A 322 30.23 22.24 8.88
N GLU A 323 31.40 21.84 9.37
CA GLU A 323 32.31 22.68 10.15
C GLU A 323 33.25 23.56 9.29
N LEU A 324 33.26 23.39 7.97
CA LEU A 324 34.13 24.15 7.04
C LEU A 324 33.38 25.00 6.01
N ILE A 325 32.06 25.20 6.19
CA ILE A 325 31.32 26.23 5.45
C ILE A 325 31.71 27.59 6.05
N SER A 326 32.96 28.00 5.85
CA SER A 326 33.43 29.33 6.23
C SER A 326 32.69 30.33 5.36
N SER A 327 31.84 31.11 6.01
CA SER A 327 31.24 32.34 5.51
C SER A 327 32.31 33.20 4.83
N THR A 328 32.49 33.01 3.53
CA THR A 328 33.23 33.94 2.69
C THR A 328 32.21 34.61 1.78
N THR A 329 31.38 35.43 2.42
CA THR A 329 30.62 36.48 1.78
C THR A 329 31.63 37.59 1.43
N VAL A 330 31.98 37.73 0.15
CA VAL A 330 32.57 38.94 -0.42
C VAL A 330 31.52 39.58 -1.32
#